data_AF-A0A345IEC1-F1
#
_entry.id   AF-A0A345IEC1-F1
#
_cell.length_a   1.000
_cell.length_b   1.000
_cell.length_c   1.000
_cell.angle_alpha   90.00
_cell.angle_beta   90.00
_cell.angle_gamma   90.00
#
_symmetry.space_group_name_H-M   'P 1'
#
loop_
_entity.id
_entity.type
_entity.pdbx_description
1 polymer ?
#
loop_
_entity_poly.entity_id
_entity_poly.type
_entity_poly.pdbx_seq_one_letter_code
_entity_poly.pdbx_strand_id
1 'polypeptide(L)'
;MTAADLSPQALALLLDEANHAPQESVQSALAGLDGVQHHRVGGLISHLTQTKRASWAAVAAATGTVPPPDDAGLRRLMAWEVEQARQLSPGQLCAELTYNGQDMTVAELLRLNARHSVWHAGQLAALAGRTGSA
;
A
#
# COMPACT_ATOMS: atom_id res chain seq x y z
N MET A 1 12.76 -18.13 -3.77
CA MET A 1 11.41 -17.54 -3.92
C MET A 1 10.58 -18.60 -4.61
N THR A 2 9.62 -19.17 -3.89
CA THR A 2 8.81 -20.28 -4.40
C THR A 2 7.53 -19.75 -5.04
N ALA A 3 6.83 -20.57 -5.83
CA ALA A 3 5.53 -20.19 -6.40
C ALA A 3 4.48 -19.81 -5.32
N ALA A 4 4.65 -20.27 -4.07
CA ALA A 4 3.79 -19.92 -2.95
C ALA A 4 3.92 -18.44 -2.52
N ASP A 5 5.11 -17.85 -2.65
CA ASP A 5 5.40 -16.44 -2.32
C ASP A 5 4.74 -15.45 -3.29
N LEU A 6 4.22 -15.95 -4.42
CA LEU A 6 3.58 -15.17 -5.49
C LEU A 6 2.09 -15.47 -5.63
N SER A 7 1.47 -16.12 -4.63
CA SER A 7 0.02 -16.35 -4.67
C SER A 7 -0.77 -15.06 -4.36
N PRO A 8 -2.02 -14.94 -4.85
CA PRO A 8 -2.91 -13.82 -4.50
C PRO A 8 -3.06 -13.67 -2.99
N GLN A 9 -3.15 -14.79 -2.27
CA GLN A 9 -3.27 -14.82 -0.82
C GLN A 9 -2.01 -14.30 -0.12
N ALA A 10 -0.81 -14.68 -0.59
CA ALA A 10 0.45 -14.22 -0.04
C ALA A 10 0.65 -12.71 -0.25
N LEU A 11 0.31 -12.20 -1.44
CA LEU A 11 0.40 -10.76 -1.73
C LEU A 11 -0.63 -9.95 -0.96
N ALA A 12 -1.85 -10.48 -0.79
CA ALA A 12 -2.86 -9.85 0.06
C ALA A 12 -2.41 -9.80 1.52
N LEU A 13 -1.80 -10.87 2.04
CA LEU A 13 -1.24 -10.88 3.39
C LEU A 13 -0.13 -9.84 3.54
N LEU A 14 0.79 -9.77 2.57
CA LEU A 14 1.89 -8.79 2.60
C LEU A 14 1.37 -7.32 2.61
N LEU A 15 0.33 -7.03 1.83
CA LEU A 15 -0.32 -5.72 1.85
C LEU A 15 -1.04 -5.46 3.18
N ASP A 16 -1.71 -6.47 3.72
CA ASP A 16 -2.43 -6.37 4.99
C ASP A 16 -1.47 -6.13 6.16
N GLU A 17 -0.33 -6.81 6.19
CA GLU A 17 0.72 -6.59 7.18
C GLU A 17 1.28 -5.16 7.08
N ALA A 18 1.62 -4.71 5.87
CA ALA A 18 2.13 -3.36 5.65
C ALA A 18 1.14 -2.25 6.06
N ASN A 19 -0.17 -2.51 5.90
CA ASN A 19 -1.22 -1.54 6.13
C ASN A 19 -1.78 -1.58 7.56
N HIS A 20 -1.99 -2.77 8.13
CA HIS A 20 -2.84 -2.99 9.30
C HIS A 20 -2.19 -3.77 10.45
N ALA A 21 -0.97 -4.30 10.30
CA ALA A 21 -0.31 -5.02 11.39
C ALA A 21 -0.26 -4.16 12.67
N PRO A 22 -0.32 -4.76 13.87
CA PRO A 22 -0.33 -4.01 15.14
C PRO A 22 0.96 -3.20 15.36
N GLN A 23 2.04 -3.57 14.68
CA GLN A 23 3.34 -2.90 14.70
C GLN A 23 3.85 -2.75 13.26
N GLU A 24 4.72 -1.77 13.04
CA GLU A 24 5.44 -1.58 11.77
C GLU A 24 4.53 -1.38 10.54
N SER A 25 3.29 -0.93 10.77
CA SER A 25 2.30 -0.68 9.72
C SER A 25 1.86 0.77 9.65
N VAL A 26 1.27 1.15 8.53
CA VAL A 26 0.68 2.49 8.35
C VAL A 26 -0.39 2.77 9.41
N GLN A 27 -1.28 1.82 9.69
CA GLN A 27 -2.31 1.94 10.72
C GLN A 27 -1.70 2.18 12.10
N SER A 28 -0.68 1.41 12.49
CA SER A 28 -0.01 1.57 13.79
C SER A 28 0.68 2.95 13.91
N ALA A 29 1.31 3.42 12.84
CA ALA A 29 1.98 4.70 12.81
C ALA A 29 0.99 5.87 12.89
N LEU A 30 -0.17 5.75 12.22
CA LEU A 30 -1.26 6.74 12.31
C LEU A 30 -1.88 6.78 13.70
N ALA A 31 -2.07 5.64 14.37
CA ALA A 31 -2.61 5.61 15.73
C ALA A 31 -1.69 6.36 16.72
N GLY A 32 -0.36 6.28 16.54
CA GLY A 32 0.60 7.06 17.33
C GLY A 32 0.59 8.57 17.06
N LEU A 33 -0.13 9.03 16.03
CA LEU A 33 -0.25 10.44 15.64
C LEU A 33 -1.60 11.05 16.00
N ASP A 34 -2.53 10.30 16.61
CA ASP A 34 -3.85 10.82 16.96
C ASP A 34 -3.72 12.06 17.88
N GLY A 35 -4.34 13.17 17.46
CA GLY A 35 -4.26 14.47 18.14
C GLY A 35 -3.05 15.33 17.79
N VAL A 36 -2.08 14.83 17.01
CA VAL A 36 -0.88 15.57 16.60
C VAL A 36 -1.12 16.31 15.28
N GLN A 37 -1.15 17.64 15.34
CA GLN A 37 -1.19 18.49 14.14
C GLN A 37 0.23 18.72 13.61
N HIS A 38 0.63 18.00 12.56
CA HIS A 38 1.93 18.17 11.92
C HIS A 38 1.79 18.24 10.39
N HIS A 39 2.14 19.36 9.76
CA HIS A 39 1.98 19.59 8.31
C HIS A 39 2.57 18.46 7.43
N ARG A 40 3.73 17.91 7.83
CA ARG A 40 4.34 16.77 7.12
C ARG A 40 3.49 15.49 7.15
N VAL A 41 2.69 15.26 8.19
CA VAL A 41 1.81 14.08 8.28
C VAL A 41 0.76 14.12 7.19
N GLY A 42 0.09 15.27 7.00
CA GLY A 42 -0.87 15.44 5.92
C GLY A 42 -0.26 15.23 4.53
N GLY A 43 0.97 15.74 4.32
CA GLY A 43 1.72 15.51 3.08
C GLY A 43 2.04 14.03 2.82
N LEU A 44 2.50 13.30 3.85
CA LEU A 44 2.79 11.88 3.76
C LEU A 44 1.54 11.03 3.48
N ILE A 45 0.42 11.33 4.16
CA ILE A 45 -0.86 10.64 3.93
C ILE A 45 -1.35 10.87 2.50
N SER A 46 -1.30 12.12 2.03
CA SER A 46 -1.71 12.48 0.66
C SER A 46 -0.85 11.77 -0.38
N HIS A 47 0.48 11.79 -0.21
CA HIS A 47 1.41 11.11 -1.09
C HIS A 47 1.14 9.60 -1.13
N LEU A 48 1.04 8.95 0.03
CA LEU A 48 0.79 7.51 0.09
C LEU A 48 -0.55 7.12 -0.55
N THR A 49 -1.59 7.95 -0.35
CA THR A 49 -2.90 7.76 -1.00
C THR A 49 -2.77 7.83 -2.52
N GLN A 50 -2.08 8.84 -3.04
CA GLN A 50 -1.88 8.98 -4.49
C GLN A 50 -1.05 7.85 -5.08
N THR A 51 0.04 7.45 -4.43
CA THR A 51 0.89 6.35 -4.90
C THR A 51 0.10 5.04 -4.95
N LYS A 52 -0.65 4.70 -3.90
CA LYS A 52 -1.50 3.50 -3.88
C LYS A 52 -2.53 3.51 -5.01
N ARG A 53 -3.21 4.64 -5.23
CA ARG A 53 -4.15 4.78 -6.36
C ARG A 53 -3.47 4.62 -7.71
N ALA A 54 -2.31 5.25 -7.90
CA ALA A 54 -1.56 5.13 -9.15
C ALA A 54 -1.12 3.68 -9.41
N SER A 55 -0.62 2.97 -8.39
CA SER A 55 -0.27 1.55 -8.51
C SER A 55 -1.48 0.70 -8.89
N TRP A 56 -2.61 0.88 -8.21
CA TRP A 56 -3.81 0.09 -8.48
C TRP A 56 -4.51 0.45 -9.78
N ALA A 57 -4.41 1.69 -10.25
CA ALA A 57 -4.86 2.05 -11.59
C ALA A 57 -4.04 1.32 -12.67
N ALA A 58 -2.72 1.20 -12.49
CA ALA A 58 -1.86 0.41 -13.40
C ALA A 58 -2.21 -1.09 -13.35
N VAL A 59 -2.45 -1.64 -12.15
CA VAL A 59 -2.92 -3.04 -12.01
C VAL A 59 -4.26 -3.24 -12.72
N ALA A 60 -5.23 -2.35 -12.52
CA ALA A 60 -6.54 -2.42 -13.17
C ALA A 60 -6.42 -2.38 -14.70
N ALA A 61 -5.60 -1.49 -15.23
CA ALA A 61 -5.35 -1.39 -16.66
C ALA A 61 -4.72 -2.68 -17.24
N ALA A 62 -3.78 -3.30 -16.54
CA ALA A 62 -3.10 -4.51 -16.99
C ALA A 62 -3.95 -5.79 -16.86
N THR A 63 -4.90 -5.82 -15.91
CA THR A 63 -5.63 -7.04 -15.53
C THR A 63 -7.12 -7.03 -15.85
N GLY A 64 -7.65 -5.88 -16.29
CA GLY A 64 -9.08 -5.66 -16.49
C GLY A 64 -9.91 -5.64 -15.20
N THR A 65 -9.27 -5.48 -14.04
CA THR A 65 -9.95 -5.41 -12.74
C THR A 65 -10.50 -4.02 -12.45
N VAL A 66 -11.29 -3.90 -11.38
CA VAL A 66 -11.93 -2.64 -10.98
C VAL A 66 -10.85 -1.63 -10.53
N PRO A 67 -10.88 -0.38 -11.02
CA PRO A 67 -9.96 0.67 -10.59
C PRO A 67 -10.19 1.08 -9.12
N PRO A 68 -9.20 1.72 -8.48
CA PRO A 68 -9.36 2.19 -7.11
C PRO A 68 -10.43 3.27 -6.98
N PRO A 69 -11.15 3.35 -5.85
CA PRO A 69 -12.15 4.39 -5.61
C PRO A 69 -11.52 5.78 -5.48
N ASP A 70 -12.05 6.75 -6.26
CA ASP A 70 -11.54 8.13 -6.34
C ASP A 70 -11.79 8.97 -5.08
N ASP A 71 -12.78 8.62 -4.27
CA ASP A 71 -13.19 9.32 -3.06
C ASP A 71 -12.65 8.70 -1.76
N ALA A 72 -11.95 7.57 -1.86
CA ALA A 72 -11.47 6.85 -0.67
C ALA A 72 -10.24 7.50 -0.05
N GLY A 73 -10.35 7.93 1.21
CA GLY A 73 -9.18 8.25 2.04
C GLY A 73 -8.29 7.03 2.28
N LEU A 74 -7.05 7.26 2.72
CA LEU A 74 -6.01 6.24 2.88
C LEU A 74 -6.49 4.95 3.57
N ARG A 75 -7.21 5.06 4.71
CA ARG A 75 -7.71 3.89 5.47
C ARG A 75 -8.64 3.01 4.65
N ARG A 76 -9.58 3.61 3.91
CA ARG A 76 -10.50 2.87 3.04
C ARG A 76 -9.76 2.22 1.87
N LEU A 77 -8.77 2.93 1.30
CA LEU A 77 -7.96 2.41 0.20
C LEU A 77 -7.08 1.23 0.64
N MET A 78 -6.52 1.26 1.86
CA MET A 78 -5.74 0.16 2.44
C MET A 78 -6.55 -1.12 2.65
N ALA A 79 -7.80 -1.00 3.09
CA ALA A 79 -8.69 -2.15 3.21
C ALA A 79 -9.08 -2.70 1.82
N TRP A 80 -9.45 -1.79 0.92
CA TRP A 80 -9.85 -2.15 -0.45
C TRP A 80 -8.74 -2.89 -1.20
N GLU A 81 -7.49 -2.46 -1.14
CA GLU A 81 -6.42 -3.14 -1.88
C GLU A 81 -6.15 -4.58 -1.42
N VAL A 82 -6.34 -4.86 -0.13
CA VAL A 82 -6.21 -6.21 0.41
C VAL A 82 -7.32 -7.10 -0.16
N GLU A 83 -8.54 -6.59 -0.23
CA GLU A 83 -9.68 -7.28 -0.83
C GLU A 83 -9.46 -7.53 -2.33
N GLN A 84 -8.95 -6.54 -3.07
CA GLN A 84 -8.67 -6.69 -4.49
C GLN A 84 -7.52 -7.66 -4.77
N ALA A 85 -6.46 -7.64 -3.96
CA ALA A 85 -5.34 -8.56 -4.14
C ALA A 85 -5.79 -10.03 -4.00
N ARG A 86 -6.74 -10.32 -3.10
CA ARG A 86 -7.33 -11.67 -2.94
C ARG A 86 -8.12 -12.14 -4.16
N GLN A 87 -8.63 -11.22 -4.98
CA GLN A 87 -9.45 -11.52 -6.15
C GLN A 87 -8.64 -11.72 -7.42
N LEU A 88 -7.34 -11.40 -7.41
CA LEU A 88 -6.47 -11.60 -8.57
C LEU A 88 -6.26 -13.10 -8.82
N SER A 89 -6.27 -13.49 -10.09
CA SER A 89 -5.84 -14.82 -10.51
C SER A 89 -4.31 -14.91 -10.65
N PRO A 90 -3.72 -16.11 -10.60
CA PRO A 90 -2.28 -16.28 -10.85
C PRO A 90 -1.84 -15.72 -12.21
N GLY A 91 -2.67 -15.85 -13.26
CA GLY A 91 -2.38 -15.28 -14.58
C GLY A 91 -2.33 -13.75 -14.55
N GLN A 92 -3.23 -13.10 -13.80
CA GLN A 92 -3.21 -11.65 -13.62
C GLN A 92 -1.99 -11.17 -12.82
N LEU A 93 -1.49 -11.96 -11.87
CA LEU A 93 -0.26 -11.63 -11.14
C LEU A 93 0.99 -11.65 -12.04
N CYS A 94 0.98 -12.46 -13.08
CA CYS A 94 2.04 -12.52 -14.10
C CYS A 94 1.85 -11.50 -15.23
N ALA A 95 0.74 -10.75 -15.27
CA ALA A 95 0.53 -9.73 -16.29
C ALA A 95 1.62 -8.66 -16.20
N GLU A 96 2.20 -8.31 -17.34
CA GLU A 96 3.22 -7.27 -17.46
C GLU A 96 2.57 -5.89 -17.52
N LEU A 97 3.25 -4.91 -16.94
CA LEU A 97 2.88 -3.50 -16.98
C LEU A 97 4.13 -2.62 -16.91
N THR A 98 4.00 -1.39 -17.37
CA THR A 98 5.02 -0.35 -17.16
C THR A 98 4.56 0.59 -16.05
N TYR A 99 5.34 0.70 -14.98
CA TYR A 99 5.08 1.62 -13.87
C TYR A 99 6.31 2.49 -13.62
N ASN A 100 6.13 3.82 -13.66
CA ASN A 100 7.22 4.81 -13.56
C ASN A 100 8.40 4.53 -14.51
N GLY A 101 8.10 4.11 -15.74
CA GLY A 101 9.10 3.83 -16.78
C GLY A 101 9.88 2.52 -16.60
N GLN A 102 9.47 1.67 -15.67
CA GLN A 102 10.04 0.34 -15.46
C GLN A 102 9.00 -0.74 -15.78
N ASP A 103 9.41 -1.73 -16.58
CA ASP A 103 8.60 -2.91 -16.85
C ASP A 103 8.68 -3.89 -15.69
N MET A 104 7.53 -4.38 -15.26
CA MET A 104 7.40 -5.33 -14.15
C MET A 104 6.07 -6.08 -14.24
N THR A 105 5.95 -7.14 -13.47
CA THR A 105 4.69 -7.87 -13.28
C THR A 105 3.79 -7.18 -12.24
N VAL A 106 2.49 -7.44 -12.29
CA VAL A 106 1.54 -7.05 -11.24
C VAL A 106 2.03 -7.50 -9.85
N ALA A 107 2.53 -8.74 -9.73
CA ALA A 107 3.08 -9.24 -8.46
C ALA A 107 4.29 -8.43 -7.96
N GLU A 108 5.13 -7.91 -8.85
CA GLU A 108 6.25 -7.04 -8.48
C GLU A 108 5.78 -5.67 -8.02
N LEU A 109 4.78 -5.10 -8.70
CA LEU A 109 4.19 -3.82 -8.31
C LEU A 109 3.47 -3.90 -6.95
N LEU A 110 2.73 -4.98 -6.67
CA LEU A 110 2.09 -5.16 -5.36
C LEU A 110 3.11 -5.30 -4.22
N ARG A 111 4.22 -6.02 -4.45
CA ARG A 111 5.34 -6.10 -3.50
C ARG A 111 6.01 -4.75 -3.30
N LEU A 112 6.18 -3.96 -4.37
CA LEU A 112 6.70 -2.60 -4.30
C LEU A 112 5.78 -1.70 -3.46
N ASN A 113 4.47 -1.76 -3.69
CA ASN A 113 3.48 -1.01 -2.94
C ASN A 113 3.52 -1.35 -1.44
N ALA A 114 3.62 -2.63 -1.07
CA ALA A 114 3.78 -3.05 0.32
C ALA A 114 5.05 -2.46 0.97
N ARG A 115 6.22 -2.59 0.31
CA ARG A 115 7.48 -2.01 0.82
C ARG A 115 7.41 -0.49 0.96
N HIS A 116 6.80 0.18 -0.02
CA HIS A 116 6.61 1.63 0.00
C HIS A 116 5.72 2.07 1.18
N SER A 117 4.69 1.28 1.48
CA SER A 117 3.80 1.51 2.63
C SER A 117 4.55 1.41 3.96
N VAL A 118 5.35 0.36 4.15
CA VAL A 118 6.19 0.19 5.36
C VAL A 118 7.22 1.32 5.50
N TRP A 119 7.84 1.74 4.40
CA TRP A 119 8.77 2.87 4.42
C TRP A 119 8.10 4.16 4.93
N HIS A 120 6.89 4.46 4.44
CA HIS A 120 6.12 5.59 4.93
C HIS A 120 5.59 5.43 6.35
N ALA A 121 5.23 4.21 6.77
CA ALA A 121 4.90 3.93 8.16
C ALA A 121 6.05 4.30 9.09
N GLY A 122 7.29 3.98 8.73
CA GLY A 122 8.48 4.38 9.48
C GLY A 122 8.66 5.91 9.56
N GLN A 123 8.38 6.64 8.48
CA GLN A 123 8.43 8.11 8.48
C GLN A 123 7.36 8.72 9.39
N LEU A 124 6.14 8.18 9.36
CA LEU A 124 5.03 8.61 10.22
C LEU A 124 5.36 8.33 11.69
N ALA A 125 5.84 7.13 12.02
CA ALA A 125 6.24 6.76 13.37
C ALA A 125 7.37 7.64 13.91
N ALA A 126 8.36 7.97 13.07
CA ALA A 126 9.44 8.88 13.45
C ALA A 126 8.96 10.32 13.73
N LEU A 127 7.85 10.75 13.11
CA LEU A 127 7.23 12.04 13.43
C LEU A 127 6.50 11.97 14.78
N ALA A 128 5.81 10.87 15.08
CA ALA A 128 5.13 10.65 16.36
C ALA A 128 6.11 10.66 17.54
N GLY A 129 7.26 9.98 17.40
CA GLY A 129 8.29 9.94 18.44
C GLY A 129 8.95 11.30 18.73
N ARG A 130 8.96 12.22 17.76
CA ARG A 130 9.49 13.58 17.96
C ARG A 130 8.54 14.50 18.72
N THR A 131 7.24 14.23 18.69
CA THR A 131 6.24 15.06 19.38
C THR A 131 6.05 14.70 20.85
N GLY A 132 6.52 13.52 21.30
CA GLY A 132 6.45 13.09 22.71
C GLY A 132 7.67 13.47 23.58
N SER A 133 8.71 14.08 23.01
CA SER A 133 9.97 14.42 23.70
C SER A 133 10.21 15.93 23.84
N ALA A 134 9.15 16.75 23.72
CA ALA A 134 9.18 18.21 23.92
C ALA A 134 8.39 18.57 25.19
#